data_AF-W1Y245-F1
#
_entry.id   AF-W1Y245-F1
#
_cell.length_a   1.000
_cell.length_b   1.000
_cell.length_c   1.000
_cell.angle_alpha   90.00
_cell.angle_beta   90.00
_cell.angle_gamma   90.00
#
_symmetry.space_group_name_H-M   'P 1'
#
loop_
_entity.id
_entity.type
_entity.pdbx_description
1 polymer ?
#
loop_
_entity_poly.entity_id
_entity_poly.type
_entity_poly.pdbx_seq_one_letter_code
_entity_poly.pdbx_strand_id
1 'polypeptide(L)' 'FFWNEKEDKRIYESYYSVKGELFEDKTVLYDEDAVITLYRYDTDAHIYANTGMEKPYFIAEVTNVELPWVLEEQPFD' A
#
# COMPACT_ATOMS: atom_id res chain seq x y z
N PHE A 1 5.06 -9.63 -1.57
CA PHE A 1 6.42 -9.05 -1.45
C PHE A 1 7.16 -9.34 -2.73
N PHE A 2 7.85 -8.34 -3.25
CA PHE A 2 8.72 -8.47 -4.42
C PHE A 2 10.05 -7.81 -4.10
N TRP A 3 11.08 -8.20 -4.84
CA TRP A 3 12.38 -7.56 -4.78
C TRP A 3 12.33 -6.22 -5.52
N ASN A 4 13.13 -5.24 -5.07
CA ASN A 4 13.36 -4.04 -5.88
C ASN A 4 14.09 -4.40 -7.20
N GLU A 5 14.22 -3.42 -8.12
CA GLU A 5 14.84 -3.67 -9.43
C GLU A 5 16.27 -4.25 -9.37
N LYS A 6 16.99 -4.02 -8.27
CA LYS A 6 18.36 -4.49 -8.05
C LYS A 6 18.43 -5.83 -7.31
N GLU A 7 17.28 -6.34 -6.86
CA GLU A 7 17.15 -7.53 -6.03
C GLU A 7 17.96 -7.52 -4.73
N ASP A 8 18.30 -6.33 -4.22
CA ASP A 8 19.08 -6.17 -2.99
C ASP A 8 18.21 -5.86 -1.77
N LYS A 9 16.97 -5.42 -1.99
CA LYS A 9 16.02 -5.07 -0.92
C LYS A 9 14.61 -5.58 -1.19
N ARG A 10 13.91 -5.90 -0.11
CA ARG A 10 12.49 -6.29 -0.16
C ARG A 10 11.61 -5.06 -0.16
N ILE A 11 10.71 -5.00 -1.15
CA ILE A 11 9.64 -4.00 -1.20
C ILE A 11 8.38 -4.57 -0.57
N TYR A 12 7.77 -3.75 0.28
CA TYR A 12 6.51 -4.01 0.94
C TYR A 12 5.43 -3.14 0.35
N GLU A 13 4.24 -3.73 0.28
CA GLU A 13 2.99 -3.02 0.03
C GLU A 13 2.21 -3.02 1.34
N SER A 14 1.68 -1.86 1.70
CA SER A 14 0.83 -1.71 2.88
C SER A 14 -0.50 -1.09 2.46
N TYR A 15 -1.59 -1.58 3.03
CA TYR A 15 -2.93 -1.12 2.73
C TYR A 15 -3.60 -0.63 4.01
N TYR A 16 -4.06 0.61 4.00
CA TYR A 16 -4.73 1.25 5.14
C TYR A 16 -6.15 1.62 4.76
N SER A 17 -7.10 1.19 5.58
CA SER A 17 -8.49 1.65 5.48
C SER A 17 -8.65 2.97 6.24
N VAL A 18 -9.09 4.02 5.55
CA VAL A 18 -9.21 5.37 6.11
C VAL A 18 -10.67 5.79 6.08
N LYS A 19 -11.20 6.20 7.24
CA LYS A 19 -12.58 6.72 7.32
C LYS A 19 -12.64 8.08 6.64
N GLY A 20 -13.59 8.24 5.72
CA GLY A 20 -13.77 9.49 4.98
C GLY A 20 -14.27 9.25 3.57
N GLU A 21 -14.52 10.35 2.87
CA GLU A 21 -14.89 10.35 1.47
C GLU A 21 -13.70 10.83 0.64
N LEU A 22 -13.43 10.11 -0.44
CA LEU A 22 -12.41 10.48 -1.41
C LEU A 22 -13.12 10.92 -2.70
N PHE A 23 -12.85 12.15 -3.14
CA PHE A 23 -13.53 12.71 -4.30
C PHE A 23 -13.02 12.12 -5.61
N GLU A 24 -11.69 11.98 -5.75
CA GLU A 24 -11.02 11.47 -6.95
C GLU A 24 -10.46 10.06 -6.72
N ASP A 25 -10.76 9.13 -7.63
CA ASP A 25 -10.19 7.78 -7.59
C ASP A 25 -8.74 7.80 -8.09
N LYS A 26 -7.89 6.92 -7.53
CA LYS A 26 -6.48 6.74 -7.92
C LYS A 26 -5.64 8.01 -7.84
N THR A 27 -5.87 8.81 -6.79
CA THR A 27 -4.97 9.94 -6.50
C THR A 27 -3.62 9.38 -6.07
N VAL A 28 -2.55 9.74 -6.79
CA VAL A 28 -1.18 9.29 -6.48
C VAL A 28 -0.41 10.44 -5.83
N LEU A 29 0.19 10.16 -4.68
CA LEU A 29 1.09 11.05 -3.95
C LEU A 29 2.48 10.41 -3.94
N TYR A 30 3.49 11.21 -4.27
CA TYR A 30 4.88 10.80 -4.25
C TYR A 30 5.56 11.38 -3.02
N ASP A 31 6.17 10.51 -2.23
CA ASP A 31 7.16 10.84 -1.21
C ASP A 31 8.51 10.27 -1.67
N GLU A 32 9.63 10.83 -1.21
CA GLU A 32 10.97 10.48 -1.73
C GLU A 32 11.22 8.96 -1.75
N ASP A 33 10.71 8.25 -0.75
CA ASP A 33 10.90 6.82 -0.56
C ASP A 33 9.59 6.00 -0.69
N ALA A 34 8.45 6.62 -0.99
CA ALA A 34 7.17 5.90 -1.02
C ALA A 34 6.20 6.44 -2.08
N VAL A 35 5.39 5.54 -2.64
CA VAL A 35 4.28 5.92 -3.52
C VAL A 35 2.99 5.58 -2.81
N ILE A 36 2.15 6.60 -2.56
CA ILE A 36 0.86 6.45 -1.91
C ILE A 36 -0.23 6.61 -2.95
N THR A 37 -1.04 5.57 -3.17
CA THR A 37 -2.20 5.59 -4.05
C THR A 37 -3.48 5.52 -3.24
N LEU A 38 -4.39 6.46 -3.46
CA LEU A 38 -5.69 6.51 -2.79
C LEU A 38 -6.78 5.95 -3.72
N TYR A 39 -7.44 4.89 -3.29
CA TYR A 39 -8.54 4.24 -4.02
C TYR A 39 -9.87 4.55 -3.36
N ARG A 40 -10.89 4.84 -4.16
CA ARG A 40 -12.28 4.94 -3.67
C ARG A 40 -12.88 3.55 -3.43
N TYR A 41 -13.80 3.49 -2.47
CA TYR A 41 -14.51 2.26 -2.07
C TYR A 41 -15.39 1.64 -3.16
N ASP A 42 -15.63 2.34 -4.27
CA ASP A 42 -16.47 1.90 -5.38
C ASP A 42 -15.71 1.06 -6.42
N THR A 43 -14.44 0.75 -6.15
CA THR A 43 -13.64 -0.18 -6.94
C THR A 43 -13.77 -1.60 -6.39
N ASP A 44 -14.04 -2.58 -7.26
CA ASP A 44 -14.26 -4.00 -6.90
C ASP A 44 -12.93 -4.73 -6.60
N ALA A 45 -11.97 -4.01 -6.02
CA ALA A 45 -10.63 -4.50 -5.77
C ALA A 45 -10.60 -5.40 -4.52
N HIS A 46 -9.87 -6.51 -4.58
CA HIS A 46 -9.73 -7.46 -3.47
C HIS A 46 -9.25 -6.82 -2.16
N ILE A 47 -8.56 -5.68 -2.24
CA ILE A 47 -8.09 -4.88 -1.10
C ILE A 47 -9.23 -4.42 -0.17
N TYR A 48 -10.49 -4.43 -0.65
CA TYR A 48 -11.68 -4.06 0.13
C TYR A 48 -12.35 -5.21 0.88
N ALA A 49 -11.99 -6.47 0.59
CA ALA A 49 -12.75 -7.63 1.07
C ALA A 49 -12.73 -7.81 2.60
N ASN A 50 -11.74 -7.25 3.30
CA ASN A 50 -11.45 -7.57 4.71
C ASN A 50 -11.38 -6.34 5.65
N THR A 51 -11.89 -5.18 5.25
CA THR A 51 -11.72 -3.96 6.06
C THR A 51 -12.61 -3.92 7.30
N GLY A 52 -13.77 -4.57 7.26
CA GLY A 52 -14.79 -4.51 8.31
C GLY A 52 -15.35 -3.09 8.57
N MET A 53 -15.03 -2.11 7.72
CA MET A 53 -15.43 -0.72 7.91
C MET A 53 -16.76 -0.40 7.23
N GLU A 54 -17.58 0.39 7.91
CA GLU A 54 -18.78 0.99 7.31
C GLU A 54 -18.40 2.15 6.38
N LYS A 55 -19.12 2.30 5.27
CA LYS A 55 -18.97 3.43 4.33
C LYS A 55 -19.30 4.79 4.99
N PRO A 56 -18.79 5.92 4.48
CA PRO A 56 -17.73 6.01 3.47
C PRO A 56 -16.35 5.75 4.09
N TYR A 57 -15.50 5.08 3.34
CA TYR A 57 -14.08 4.93 3.62
C TYR A 57 -13.33 4.82 2.28
N PHE A 58 -12.02 4.93 2.30
CA PHE A 58 -11.16 4.73 1.13
C PHE A 58 -9.93 3.93 1.55
N ILE A 59 -9.19 3.39 0.58
CA ILE A 59 -7.94 2.65 0.83
C ILE A 59 -6.76 3.51 0.42
N ALA A 60 -5.81 3.67 1.33
CA ALA A 60 -4.48 4.16 1.00
C ALA A 60 -3.56 2.95 0.83
N GLU A 61 -3.11 2.72 -0.39
CA GLU A 61 -2.04 1.78 -0.71
C GLU A 61 -0.71 2.55 -0.63
N VAL A 62 0.23 2.02 0.14
CA VAL A 62 1.59 2.55 0.22
C VAL A 62 2.52 1.48 -0.35
N THR A 63 3.17 1.81 -1.45
CA THR A 63 4.13 0.95 -2.14
C THR A 63 5.53 1.55 -2.09
N ASN A 64 6.51 0.80 -2.59
CA ASN A 64 7.93 1.15 -2.56
C ASN A 64 8.52 1.30 -1.16
N VAL A 65 7.84 0.75 -0.14
CA VAL A 65 8.32 0.79 1.23
C VAL A 65 9.43 -0.25 1.40
N GLU A 66 10.65 0.22 1.66
CA GLU A 66 11.78 -0.62 2.06
C GLU A 66 11.85 -0.66 3.59
N LEU A 67 11.84 -1.86 4.17
CA LEU A 67 11.93 -2.04 5.64
C LEU A 67 13.23 -2.79 5.98
N PRO A 68 14.40 -2.13 5.91
CA PRO A 68 15.70 -2.78 6.09
C PRO A 68 15.89 -3.40 7.49
N TRP A 69 15.09 -3.01 8.47
CA TRP A 69 15.12 -3.54 9.84
C TRP A 69 14.17 -4.71 10.10
N VAL A 70 13.24 -5.02 9.18
CA VAL A 70 12.27 -6.12 9.38
C VAL A 70 12.90 -7.49 9.16
N LEU A 71 14.03 -7.55 8.47
CA LEU A 71 14.79 -8.76 8.22
C LEU A 71 16.14 -8.63 8.92
N GLU A 72 16.27 -9.23 10.12
CA GLU A 72 17.55 -9.32 10.85
C GLU A 72 18.60 -10.14 10.06
N GLU A 73 18.15 -11.00 9.15
CA GLU A 73 18.98 -11.76 8.20
C GLU A 73 18.43 -11.62 6.78
N GLN A 74 19.32 -11.56 5.77
CA GLN A 74 18.90 -11.62 4.36
C GLN A 74 18.08 -12.90 4.14
N PRO A 75 16.87 -12.81 3.56
CA PRO A 75 16.07 -13.99 3.29
C PRO A 75 16.78 -14.81 2.23
N PHE A 76 17.27 -15.99 2.61
CA PHE A 76 17.82 -16.98 1.67
C PHE A 76 16.77 -17.31 0.60
N ASP A 77 17.23 -17.41 -0.65
CA ASP A 77 16.43 -17.83 -1.82
C ASP A 77 15.82 -19.23 -1.66
#